data_AF-A0A7X6PNC7-F1
#
_entry.id   AF-A0A7X6PNC7-F1
#
_cell.length_a   1.000
_cell.length_b   1.000
_cell.length_c   1.000
_cell.angle_alpha   90.00
_cell.angle_beta   90.00
_cell.angle_gamma   90.00
#
_symmetry.space_group_name_H-M   'P 1'
#
loop_
_entity.id
_entity.type
_entity.pdbx_description
1 polymer ?
#
loop_
_entity_poly.entity_id
_entity_poly.type
_entity_poly.pdbx_seq_one_letter_code
_entity_poly.pdbx_strand_id
1 'polypeptide(L)' 'IRTRLGVYRDETAPLIEHYGDQIISIEAEGEVEEINDRAMAALGK' A
#
# COMPACT_ATOMS: atom_id res chain seq x y z
N ILE A 1 13.29 13.33 -6.52
CA ILE A 1 12.36 12.22 -6.21
C ILE A 1 12.58 10.98 -7.09
N ARG A 2 12.97 11.13 -8.36
CA ARG A 2 13.16 10.03 -9.32
C ARG A 2 14.07 8.88 -8.84
N THR A 3 15.21 9.17 -8.22
CA THR A 3 16.10 8.13 -7.66
C THR A 3 15.43 7.32 -6.55
N ARG A 4 14.68 7.96 -5.64
CA ARG A 4 13.97 7.26 -4.56
C ARG A 4 12.83 6.39 -5.07
N LEU A 5 12.11 6.86 -6.10
CA LEU A 5 11.08 6.05 -6.76
C LEU A 5 11.68 4.86 -7.53
N GLY A 6 12.87 5.02 -8.11
CA GLY A 6 13.62 3.90 -8.72
C GLY A 6 13.96 2.81 -7.71
N VAL A 7 14.57 3.19 -6.58
CA VAL A 7 14.89 2.26 -5.48
C VAL A 7 13.64 1.56 -4.95
N TYR A 8 12.55 2.31 -4.71
CA TYR A 8 11.29 1.69 -4.27
C TYR A 8 10.80 0.61 -5.25
N ARG A 9 10.79 0.92 -6.55
CA ARG A 9 10.34 -0.03 -7.58
C ARG A 9 11.24 -1.26 -7.66
N ASP A 10 12.56 -1.07 -7.58
CA ASP A 10 13.52 -2.15 -7.83
C ASP A 10 13.78 -3.01 -6.57
N GLU A 11 13.68 -2.43 -5.37
CA GLU A 11 14.03 -3.12 -4.12
C GLU A 11 12.84 -3.35 -3.18
N THR A 12 11.87 -2.43 -3.15
CA THR A 12 10.74 -2.51 -2.20
C THR A 12 9.51 -3.18 -2.81
N ALA A 13 9.16 -2.86 -4.05
CA ALA A 13 7.98 -3.43 -4.72
C ALA A 13 8.00 -4.97 -4.83
N PRO A 14 9.15 -5.66 -5.06
CA PRO A 14 9.20 -7.12 -5.07
C PRO A 14 8.77 -7.78 -3.75
N LEU A 15 8.84 -7.06 -2.62
CA LEU A 15 8.33 -7.59 -1.34
C LEU A 15 6.83 -7.87 -1.40
N ILE A 16 6.07 -7.15 -2.24
CA ILE A 16 4.64 -7.38 -2.42
C ILE A 16 4.40 -8.80 -2.98
N GLU A 17 5.23 -9.24 -3.92
CA GLU A 17 5.16 -10.59 -4.48
C GLU A 17 5.52 -11.66 -3.44
N HIS A 18 6.47 -11.35 -2.54
CA HIS A 18 6.90 -12.27 -1.48
C HIS A 18 5.79 -12.56 -0.45
N TYR A 19 5.07 -11.52 -0.01
CA TYR A 19 4.00 -11.67 0.98
C TYR A 19 2.64 -12.02 0.34
N GLY A 20 2.43 -11.72 -0.94
CA GLY A 20 1.30 -12.18 -1.73
C GLY A 20 -0.06 -11.98 -1.06
N ASP A 21 -0.68 -13.09 -0.68
CA ASP A 21 -2.01 -13.16 -0.08
C ASP A 21 -2.11 -12.61 1.35
N GLN A 22 -0.97 -12.37 2.00
CA GLN A 22 -0.92 -11.74 3.32
C GLN A 22 -1.05 -10.21 3.26
N ILE A 23 -1.04 -9.61 2.07
CA ILE A 23 -1.17 -8.17 1.88
C ILE A 23 -2.60 -7.80 1.51
N ILE A 24 -3.09 -6.72 2.12
CA ILE A 24 -4.36 -6.10 1.78
C ILE A 24 -4.08 -4.85 0.96
N SER A 25 -4.63 -4.77 -0.25
CA SER A 25 -4.56 -3.58 -1.10
C SER A 25 -5.66 -2.59 -0.74
N ILE A 26 -5.28 -1.35 -0.43
CA ILE A 26 -6.19 -0.26 -0.08
C ILE A 26 -6.05 0.85 -1.13
N GLU A 27 -7.16 1.34 -1.64
CA GLU A 27 -7.19 2.52 -2.50
C GLU A 27 -6.90 3.77 -1.66
N ALA A 28 -5.80 4.46 -1.99
CA ALA A 28 -5.26 5.57 -1.21
C ALA A 28 -5.42 6.94 -1.89
N GLU A 29 -6.43 7.09 -2.76
CA GLU A 29 -6.80 8.35 -3.40
C GLU A 29 -8.04 8.95 -2.72
N GLY A 30 -8.01 10.23 -2.37
CA GLY A 30 -9.09 10.93 -1.66
C GLY A 30 -8.63 11.64 -0.39
N GLU A 31 -9.58 11.99 0.48
CA GLU A 31 -9.30 12.61 1.77
C GLU A 31 -8.71 11.60 2.77
N VAL A 32 -7.92 12.10 3.72
CA VAL A 32 -7.24 11.24 4.70
C VAL A 32 -8.24 10.43 5.55
N GLU A 33 -9.36 11.04 5.93
CA GLU A 33 -10.43 10.37 6.69
C GLU A 33 -11.04 9.21 5.89
N GLU A 34 -11.32 9.41 4.61
CA GLU A 34 -11.89 8.39 3.71
C GLU A 34 -10.93 7.22 3.48
N ILE A 35 -9.63 7.49 3.40
CA ILE A 35 -8.60 6.45 3.28
C ILE A 35 -8.50 5.65 4.59
N ASN A 36 -8.53 6.34 5.74
CA ASN A 36 -8.50 5.68 7.05
C ASN A 36 -9.70 4.76 7.25
N ASP A 37 -10.90 5.22 6.91
CA ASP A 37 -12.13 4.43 7.03
C ASP A 37 -12.08 3.17 6.15
N ARG A 38 -11.58 3.30 4.90
CA ARG A 38 -11.33 2.13 4.01
C ARG A 38 -10.33 1.15 4.61
N ALA A 39 -9.24 1.65 5.18
CA ALA A 39 -8.22 0.81 5.82
C ALA A 39 -8.78 0.08 7.05
N MET A 40 -9.56 0.75 7.89
CA MET A 40 -10.17 0.17 9.09
C MET A 40 -11.23 -0.89 8.74
N ALA A 41 -12.07 -0.61 7.75
CA ALA A 41 -13.04 -1.58 7.24
C ALA A 41 -12.37 -2.87 6.72
N ALA A 42 -11.24 -2.73 6.00
CA ALA A 42 -10.50 -3.88 5.49
C ALA A 42 -9.80 -4.70 6.61
N LEU A 43 -9.48 -4.05 7.73
CA LEU A 43 -8.94 -4.71 8.93
C LEU A 43 -10.04 -5.27 9.86
N GLY A 44 -11.32 -5.04 9.54
CA GLY A 44 -12.47 -5.46 10.35
C GLY A 44 -12.63 -4.67 11.66
N LYS A 45 -12.24 -3.39 11.67
CA LYS A 45 -12.31 -2.50 12.84
C LYS A 45 -13.26 -1.32 12.63
#